data_AF-A0A1V9GBD2-F1
#
_entry.id   AF-A0A1V9GBD2-F1
#
_cell.length_a   1.000
_cell.length_b   1.000
_cell.length_c   1.000
_cell.angle_alpha   90.00
_cell.angle_beta   90.00
_cell.angle_gamma   90.00
#
_symmetry.space_group_name_H-M   'P 1'
#
loop_
_entity.id
_entity.type
_entity.pdbx_description
1 polymer ?
#
loop_
_entity_poly.entity_id
_entity_poly.type
_entity_poly.pdbx_seq_one_letter_code
_entity_poly.pdbx_strand_id
1 'polypeptide(L)'
;MLMAIMALTISQSAFNQSRYDWRTNIDQVIHETDSLSLHSQRTFYLNKILRKDEPLKETWYYTIHNKNIIVFEVRYRIDSLEYTETFYLNRGRLICMELYETDFMSYYEDEIKHGEVFFFDHDMLIQYVTVGNGLADMSFRDPQYEPLRRFYKRYIELQKNILSLATN
;
A
#
# COMPACT_ATOMS: atom_id res chain seq x y z
N MET A 1 12.03 69.99 7.51
CA MET A 1 10.82 69.36 8.10
C MET A 1 10.29 68.39 7.06
N LEU A 2 10.52 67.10 7.27
CA LEU A 2 9.56 66.17 7.88
C LEU A 2 8.33 65.99 6.97
N MET A 3 7.89 64.81 6.58
CA MET A 3 8.34 63.43 6.70
C MET A 3 7.25 62.63 5.97
N ALA A 4 7.59 61.47 5.44
CA ALA A 4 6.68 60.34 5.28
C ALA A 4 5.43 60.55 4.40
N ILE A 5 5.61 60.47 3.07
CA ILE A 5 4.75 59.53 2.34
C ILE A 5 5.48 58.21 2.45
N MET A 6 5.14 57.52 3.54
CA MET A 6 5.57 56.18 3.88
C MET A 6 5.50 55.29 2.63
N ALA A 7 6.63 54.67 2.34
CA ALA A 7 6.70 53.45 1.57
C ALA A 7 5.66 52.46 2.08
N LEU A 8 4.55 52.33 1.36
CA LEU A 8 3.75 51.11 1.34
C LEU A 8 4.41 50.13 0.35
N THR A 9 5.66 49.78 0.66
CA THR A 9 6.08 48.38 0.52
C THR A 9 5.18 47.60 1.47
N ILE A 10 4.57 46.49 1.08
CA ILE A 10 5.11 45.17 1.41
C ILE A 10 4.16 44.15 0.77
N SER A 11 4.75 43.30 -0.08
CA SER A 11 4.30 41.95 -0.46
C SER A 11 2.89 41.79 -1.04
N GLN A 12 2.80 41.89 -2.37
CA GLN A 12 2.18 40.79 -3.11
C GLN A 12 3.09 39.58 -2.92
N SER A 13 2.98 38.90 -1.79
CA SER A 13 3.36 37.50 -1.72
C SER A 13 2.45 36.80 -2.72
N ALA A 14 2.98 36.58 -3.91
CA ALA A 14 2.55 35.48 -4.75
C ALA A 14 2.69 34.23 -3.87
N PHE A 15 1.64 33.91 -3.12
CA PHE A 15 1.41 32.58 -2.61
C PHE A 15 1.11 31.71 -3.83
N ASN A 16 2.13 31.44 -4.64
CA ASN A 16 2.28 30.11 -5.19
C ASN A 16 2.59 29.22 -3.98
N GLN A 17 1.57 28.96 -3.15
CA GLN A 17 1.45 27.66 -2.54
C GLN A 17 1.36 26.72 -3.73
N SER A 18 2.50 26.21 -4.21
CA SER A 18 2.51 24.94 -4.90
C SER A 18 1.90 23.98 -3.89
N ARG A 19 0.57 23.80 -3.94
CA ARG A 19 -0.09 22.76 -3.17
C ARG A 19 0.66 21.51 -3.56
N TYR A 20 1.37 20.95 -2.59
CA TYR A 20 2.02 19.66 -2.77
C TYR A 20 0.89 18.68 -3.15
N ASP A 21 0.87 18.30 -4.43
CA ASP A 21 -0.11 17.36 -4.94
C ASP A 21 0.41 15.95 -4.65
N TRP A 22 0.17 15.53 -3.41
CA TRP A 22 0.56 14.23 -2.91
C TRP A 22 0.01 13.10 -3.79
N ARG A 23 -1.17 13.29 -4.40
CA ARG A 23 -1.84 12.25 -5.18
C ARG A 23 -1.12 12.01 -6.50
N THR A 24 -0.80 13.06 -7.23
CA THR A 24 0.01 12.96 -8.45
C THR A 24 1.37 12.30 -8.16
N ASN A 25 1.98 12.59 -7.00
CA ASN A 25 3.24 11.95 -6.60
C ASN A 25 3.08 10.44 -6.37
N ILE A 26 2.08 10.02 -5.59
CA ILE A 26 1.84 8.60 -5.31
C ILE A 26 1.45 7.85 -6.58
N ASP A 27 0.56 8.41 -7.41
CA ASP A 27 0.12 7.81 -8.66
C ASP A 27 1.31 7.59 -9.61
N GLN A 28 2.25 8.54 -9.70
CA GLN A 28 3.47 8.38 -10.46
C GLN A 28 4.35 7.24 -9.91
N VAL A 29 4.55 7.18 -8.59
CA VAL A 29 5.38 6.12 -7.98
C VAL A 29 4.74 4.74 -8.18
N ILE A 30 3.42 4.62 -8.06
CA ILE A 30 2.68 3.38 -8.32
C ILE A 30 2.88 2.96 -9.79
N HIS A 31 2.68 3.89 -10.73
CA HIS A 31 2.84 3.58 -12.16
C HIS A 31 4.26 3.10 -12.53
N GLU A 32 5.29 3.77 -12.02
CA GLU A 32 6.68 3.34 -12.20
C GLU A 32 6.93 1.97 -11.56
N THR A 33 6.35 1.73 -10.37
CA THR A 33 6.49 0.48 -9.63
C THR A 33 5.82 -0.69 -10.33
N ASP A 34 4.63 -0.49 -10.90
CA ASP A 34 3.92 -1.49 -11.68
C ASP A 34 4.68 -1.85 -12.95
N SER A 35 5.18 -0.84 -13.67
CA SER A 35 6.01 -1.08 -14.84
C SER A 35 7.27 -1.90 -14.50
N LEU A 36 7.92 -1.63 -13.36
CA LEU A 36 9.10 -2.37 -12.92
C LEU A 36 8.76 -3.79 -12.43
N SER A 37 7.61 -3.96 -11.77
CA SER A 37 7.17 -5.25 -11.24
C SER A 37 6.93 -6.27 -12.36
N LEU A 38 6.38 -5.84 -13.49
CA LEU A 38 6.20 -6.67 -14.69
C LEU A 38 7.51 -7.33 -15.19
N HIS A 39 8.66 -6.71 -14.91
CA HIS A 39 9.96 -7.18 -15.41
C HIS A 39 10.79 -7.92 -14.35
N SER A 40 10.55 -7.69 -13.06
CA SER A 40 11.49 -8.09 -12.00
C SER A 40 10.84 -8.66 -10.74
N GLN A 41 9.55 -9.01 -10.83
CA GLN A 41 8.83 -9.67 -9.75
C GLN A 41 9.46 -11.03 -9.42
N ARG A 42 9.54 -11.30 -8.12
CA ARG A 42 9.97 -12.58 -7.53
C ARG A 42 8.85 -13.16 -6.70
N THR A 43 8.81 -14.48 -6.59
CA THR A 43 7.73 -15.19 -5.90
C THR A 43 8.26 -16.21 -4.91
N PHE A 44 7.60 -16.35 -3.76
CA PHE A 44 7.77 -17.48 -2.85
C PHE A 44 6.43 -17.84 -2.19
N TYR A 45 6.40 -18.98 -1.49
CA TYR A 45 5.19 -19.51 -0.86
C TYR A 45 5.44 -19.75 0.63
N LEU A 46 4.44 -19.45 1.46
CA LEU A 46 4.44 -19.79 2.88
C LEU A 46 3.24 -20.68 3.19
N ASN A 47 3.48 -21.74 3.97
CA ASN A 47 2.42 -22.55 4.55
C ASN A 47 2.31 -22.19 6.03
N LYS A 48 1.13 -21.79 6.46
CA LYS A 48 0.81 -21.34 7.81
C LYS A 48 -0.36 -22.15 8.37
N ILE A 49 -0.60 -22.01 9.66
CA ILE A 49 -1.76 -22.59 10.34
C ILE A 49 -2.55 -21.41 10.93
N LEU A 50 -3.75 -21.16 10.40
CA LEU A 50 -4.58 -20.02 10.80
C LEU A 50 -5.26 -20.27 12.16
N ARG A 51 -5.87 -21.46 12.29
CA ARG A 51 -6.49 -22.01 13.50
C ARG A 51 -6.13 -23.49 13.60
N LYS A 52 -6.46 -24.13 14.73
CA LYS A 52 -6.17 -25.56 14.95
C LYS A 52 -6.69 -26.36 13.73
N ASP A 53 -5.74 -26.92 12.98
CA ASP A 53 -5.94 -27.75 11.78
C ASP A 53 -6.46 -27.02 10.51
N GLU A 54 -6.31 -25.71 10.43
CA GLU A 54 -6.67 -24.92 9.23
C GLU A 54 -5.40 -24.42 8.51
N PRO A 55 -4.91 -25.15 7.48
CA PRO A 55 -3.73 -24.75 6.74
C PRO A 55 -4.05 -23.55 5.84
N LEU A 56 -3.22 -22.52 5.92
CA LEU A 56 -3.27 -21.33 5.07
C LEU A 56 -2.03 -21.30 4.19
N LYS A 57 -2.22 -21.35 2.88
CA LYS A 57 -1.14 -21.13 1.91
C LYS A 57 -1.18 -19.67 1.46
N GLU A 58 -0.05 -18.99 1.62
CA GLU A 58 0.16 -17.65 1.09
C GLU A 58 1.13 -17.71 -0.09
N THR A 59 0.83 -16.95 -1.12
CA THR A 59 1.72 -16.67 -2.24
C THR A 59 2.19 -15.23 -2.14
N TRP A 60 3.50 -15.04 -2.14
CA TRP A 60 4.12 -13.73 -1.96
C TRP A 60 4.81 -13.32 -3.25
N TYR A 61 4.51 -12.12 -3.71
CA TYR A 61 5.19 -11.48 -4.82
C TYR A 61 5.92 -10.24 -4.31
N TYR A 62 7.14 -9.99 -4.79
CA TYR A 62 7.86 -8.78 -4.43
C TYR A 62 8.81 -8.33 -5.52
N THR A 63 9.08 -7.03 -5.56
CA THR A 63 9.98 -6.41 -6.53
C THR A 63 11.04 -5.60 -5.81
N ILE A 64 12.30 -5.82 -6.18
CA ILE A 64 13.44 -5.07 -5.67
C ILE A 64 14.01 -4.19 -6.79
N HIS A 65 14.11 -2.89 -6.52
CA HIS A 65 14.75 -1.92 -7.40
C HIS A 65 15.75 -1.09 -6.60
N ASN A 66 16.96 -0.90 -7.12
CA ASN A 66 18.04 -0.17 -6.43
C ASN A 66 18.27 -0.63 -4.98
N LYS A 67 18.23 -1.96 -4.75
CA LYS A 67 18.36 -2.60 -3.42
C LYS A 67 17.22 -2.30 -2.43
N ASN A 68 16.14 -1.66 -2.87
CA ASN A 68 14.96 -1.41 -2.05
C ASN A 68 13.78 -2.26 -2.54
N ILE A 69 12.98 -2.77 -1.61
CA ILE A 69 11.67 -3.33 -1.96
C ILE A 69 10.76 -2.15 -2.31
N ILE A 70 10.20 -2.16 -3.51
CA ILE A 70 9.32 -1.07 -4.01
C ILE A 70 7.85 -1.46 -4.03
N VAL A 71 7.55 -2.75 -4.16
CA VAL A 71 6.21 -3.31 -4.00
C VAL A 71 6.31 -4.74 -3.51
N PHE A 72 5.33 -5.15 -2.70
CA PHE A 72 5.06 -6.55 -2.48
C PHE A 72 3.56 -6.81 -2.35
N GLU A 73 3.16 -8.02 -2.70
CA GLU A 73 1.78 -8.49 -2.70
C GLU A 73 1.71 -9.85 -1.98
N VAL A 74 0.67 -10.03 -1.18
CA VAL A 74 0.38 -11.30 -0.49
C VAL A 74 -1.00 -11.76 -0.91
N ARG A 75 -1.07 -12.93 -1.54
CA ARG A 75 -2.32 -13.60 -1.89
C ARG A 75 -2.55 -14.81 -1.03
N TYR A 76 -3.75 -14.97 -0.52
CA TYR A 76 -4.15 -16.15 0.25
C TYR A 76 -5.65 -16.40 0.15
N ARG A 77 -6.08 -17.59 0.55
CA ARG A 77 -7.46 -18.02 0.45
C ARG A 77 -7.98 -18.50 1.79
N ILE A 78 -9.20 -18.11 2.10
CA ILE A 78 -9.96 -18.61 3.24
C ILE A 78 -11.35 -18.92 2.69
N ASP A 79 -11.81 -20.16 2.89
CA ASP A 79 -13.06 -20.66 2.33
C ASP A 79 -13.17 -20.45 0.81
N SER A 80 -14.18 -19.69 0.36
CA SER A 80 -14.44 -19.37 -1.05
C SER A 80 -13.86 -18.02 -1.50
N LEU A 81 -13.14 -17.33 -0.62
CA LEU A 81 -12.65 -15.97 -0.86
C LEU A 81 -11.14 -15.97 -1.11
N GLU A 82 -10.73 -15.20 -2.12
CA GLU A 82 -9.34 -14.85 -2.36
C GLU A 82 -9.09 -13.43 -1.86
N TYR A 83 -8.05 -13.32 -1.03
CA TYR A 83 -7.58 -12.09 -0.42
C TYR A 83 -6.27 -11.66 -1.06
N THR A 84 -6.21 -10.40 -1.46
CA THR A 84 -4.99 -9.77 -1.98
C THR A 84 -4.63 -8.57 -1.13
N GLU A 85 -3.40 -8.57 -0.58
CA GLU A 85 -2.82 -7.43 0.12
C GLU A 85 -1.63 -6.89 -0.70
N THR A 86 -1.75 -5.71 -1.30
CA THR A 86 -0.67 -5.05 -2.06
C THR A 86 -0.13 -3.86 -1.29
N PHE A 87 1.19 -3.72 -1.24
CA PHE A 87 1.88 -2.66 -0.52
C PHE A 87 2.90 -1.99 -1.44
N TYR A 88 2.72 -0.70 -1.69
CA TYR A 88 3.63 0.13 -2.47
C TYR A 88 4.53 0.94 -1.53
N LEU A 89 5.83 0.95 -1.82
CA LEU A 89 6.84 1.53 -0.96
C LEU A 89 7.67 2.56 -1.72
N ASN A 90 7.92 3.68 -1.06
CA ASN A 90 8.93 4.64 -1.49
C ASN A 90 10.01 4.74 -0.42
N ARG A 91 11.25 4.36 -0.78
CA ARG A 91 12.42 4.35 0.13
C ARG A 91 12.13 3.62 1.46
N GLY A 92 11.44 2.50 1.39
CA GLY A 92 11.11 1.66 2.54
C GLY A 92 9.92 2.14 3.40
N ARG A 93 9.26 3.24 3.02
CA ARG A 93 8.04 3.73 3.67
C ARG A 93 6.81 3.34 2.85
N LEU A 94 5.74 2.96 3.52
CA LEU A 94 4.45 2.70 2.88
C LEU A 94 3.88 4.00 2.30
N ILE A 95 3.49 3.98 1.04
CA ILE A 95 2.82 5.11 0.37
C ILE A 95 1.40 4.74 -0.08
N CYS A 96 1.16 3.47 -0.42
CA CYS A 96 -0.15 2.98 -0.79
C CYS A 96 -0.30 1.53 -0.33
N MET A 97 -1.49 1.20 0.15
CA MET A 97 -1.87 -0.16 0.51
C MET A 97 -3.24 -0.46 -0.09
N GLU A 98 -3.34 -1.59 -0.76
CA GLU A 98 -4.58 -2.07 -1.37
C GLU A 98 -4.94 -3.41 -0.75
N LEU A 99 -6.18 -3.53 -0.30
CA LEU A 99 -6.75 -4.76 0.22
C LEU A 99 -7.96 -5.11 -0.63
N TYR A 100 -7.96 -6.29 -1.24
CA TYR A 100 -9.08 -6.78 -2.03
C TYR A 100 -9.55 -8.13 -1.55
N GLU A 101 -10.87 -8.27 -1.53
CA GLU A 101 -11.60 -9.52 -1.35
C GLU A 101 -12.38 -9.83 -2.63
N THR A 102 -12.15 -11.02 -3.17
CA THR A 102 -12.75 -11.49 -4.43
C THR A 102 -13.27 -12.91 -4.27
N ASP A 103 -14.30 -13.27 -5.04
CA ASP A 103 -14.76 -14.66 -5.10
C ASP A 103 -13.77 -15.52 -5.89
N PHE A 104 -13.31 -16.62 -5.30
CA PHE A 104 -12.38 -17.53 -5.97
C PHE A 104 -13.06 -18.42 -7.05
N MET A 105 -14.39 -18.58 -7.00
CA MET A 105 -15.17 -19.51 -7.83
C MET A 105 -16.41 -18.87 -8.47
N SER A 106 -16.45 -17.54 -8.58
CA SER A 106 -17.57 -16.84 -9.20
C SER A 106 -17.65 -17.15 -10.71
N TYR A 107 -18.87 -17.40 -11.21
CA TYR A 107 -19.16 -17.47 -12.65
C TYR A 107 -18.89 -16.14 -13.38
N TYR A 108 -18.82 -15.04 -12.61
CA TYR A 108 -18.36 -13.74 -13.07
C TYR A 108 -16.93 -13.55 -12.57
N GLU A 109 -15.96 -13.80 -13.44
CA GLU A 109 -14.57 -13.41 -13.20
C GLU A 109 -14.54 -11.91 -12.83
N ASP A 110 -13.82 -11.56 -11.77
CA ASP A 110 -13.48 -10.18 -11.36
C ASP A 110 -14.49 -9.37 -10.51
N GLU A 111 -15.48 -9.99 -9.85
CA GLU A 111 -16.31 -9.23 -8.89
C GLU A 111 -15.56 -8.97 -7.57
N ILE A 112 -15.09 -7.73 -7.38
CA ILE A 112 -14.59 -7.24 -6.08
C ILE A 112 -15.77 -7.18 -5.10
N LYS A 113 -15.74 -8.04 -4.08
CA LYS A 113 -16.72 -8.00 -2.98
C LYS A 113 -16.48 -6.83 -2.07
N HIS A 114 -15.21 -6.61 -1.74
CA HIS A 114 -14.77 -5.52 -0.89
C HIS A 114 -13.34 -5.11 -1.26
N GLY A 115 -13.12 -3.80 -1.33
CA GLY A 115 -11.82 -3.20 -1.61
C GLY A 115 -11.56 -2.04 -0.68
N GLU A 116 -10.35 -1.95 -0.14
CA GLU A 116 -9.88 -0.85 0.68
C GLU A 116 -8.54 -0.34 0.14
N VAL A 117 -8.42 0.97 -0.09
CA VAL A 117 -7.19 1.60 -0.56
C VAL A 117 -6.80 2.73 0.38
N PHE A 118 -5.59 2.64 0.93
CA PHE A 118 -5.04 3.59 1.89
C PHE A 118 -3.85 4.31 1.28
N PHE A 119 -3.87 5.64 1.28
CA PHE A 119 -2.79 6.49 0.81
C PHE A 119 -2.09 7.17 1.98
N PHE A 120 -0.77 7.06 2.02
CA PHE A 120 0.04 7.55 3.13
C PHE A 120 1.07 8.59 2.68
N ASP A 121 1.29 9.58 3.54
CA ASP A 121 2.42 10.49 3.48
C ASP A 121 3.11 10.51 4.85
N HIS A 122 4.35 10.03 4.92
CA HIS A 122 5.13 9.97 6.17
C HIS A 122 4.37 9.29 7.34
N ASP A 123 3.85 8.07 7.12
CA ASP A 123 3.04 7.30 8.08
C ASP A 123 1.70 7.96 8.46
N MET A 124 1.35 9.13 7.91
CA MET A 124 0.05 9.75 8.08
C MET A 124 -0.88 9.27 6.97
N LEU A 125 -2.08 8.80 7.33
CA LEU A 125 -3.12 8.47 6.38
C LEU A 125 -3.67 9.77 5.78
N ILE A 126 -3.51 9.94 4.47
CA ILE A 126 -3.98 11.14 3.75
C ILE A 126 -5.35 10.89 3.12
N GLN A 127 -5.56 9.68 2.60
CA GLN A 127 -6.83 9.30 2.00
C GLN A 127 -7.09 7.81 2.21
N TYR A 128 -8.36 7.49 2.42
CA TYR A 128 -8.86 6.12 2.50
C TYR A 128 -10.10 6.00 1.63
N VAL A 129 -10.11 5.01 0.75
CA VAL A 129 -11.17 4.73 -0.21
C VAL A 129 -11.66 3.32 0.00
N THR A 130 -12.99 3.14 -0.04
CA THR A 130 -13.63 1.83 0.00
C THR A 130 -14.45 1.58 -1.25
N VAL A 131 -14.51 0.33 -1.68
CA VAL A 131 -15.30 -0.15 -2.82
C VAL A 131 -15.98 -1.47 -2.44
N GLY A 132 -17.18 -1.70 -2.99
CA GLY A 132 -17.94 -2.93 -2.74
C GLY A 132 -18.82 -2.89 -1.48
N ASN A 133 -19.70 -3.88 -1.36
CA ASN A 133 -20.71 -3.99 -0.30
C ASN A 133 -20.49 -5.21 0.62
N GLY A 134 -19.33 -5.87 0.52
CA GLY A 134 -18.98 -7.04 1.33
C GLY A 134 -19.07 -6.78 2.84
N LEU A 135 -19.37 -7.84 3.60
CA LEU A 135 -19.32 -7.81 5.05
C LEU A 135 -17.88 -7.49 5.47
N ALA A 136 -17.69 -6.36 6.12
CA ALA A 136 -16.42 -5.71 6.33
C ALA A 136 -15.53 -6.40 7.39
N ASP A 137 -15.33 -7.72 7.28
CA ASP A 137 -14.49 -8.51 8.20
C ASP A 137 -13.01 -8.10 8.12
N MET A 138 -12.61 -7.44 7.04
CA MET A 138 -11.29 -6.82 6.89
C MET A 138 -11.21 -5.35 7.27
N SER A 139 -12.35 -4.67 7.45
CA SER A 139 -12.32 -3.23 7.71
C SER A 139 -11.64 -2.93 9.03
N PHE A 140 -10.69 -2.01 8.94
CA PHE A 140 -9.96 -1.59 10.11
C PHE A 140 -10.84 -0.76 11.03
N ARG A 141 -10.80 -1.06 12.33
CA ARG A 141 -11.47 -0.24 13.35
C ARG A 141 -10.81 1.13 13.47
N ASP A 142 -9.49 1.16 13.28
CA ASP A 142 -8.69 2.37 13.20
C ASP A 142 -7.96 2.38 11.85
N PRO A 143 -8.49 3.13 10.85
CA PRO A 143 -7.92 3.17 9.51
C PRO A 143 -6.56 3.87 9.46
N GLN A 144 -6.13 4.58 10.51
CA GLN A 144 -4.81 5.20 10.58
C GLN A 144 -3.77 4.21 11.13
N TYR A 145 -4.10 3.47 12.20
CA TYR A 145 -3.13 2.62 12.90
C TYR A 145 -3.03 1.21 12.32
N GLU A 146 -4.16 0.57 12.03
CA GLU A 146 -4.19 -0.86 11.72
C GLU A 146 -3.57 -1.23 10.36
N PRO A 147 -3.71 -0.44 9.27
CA PRO A 147 -3.01 -0.73 8.02
C PRO A 147 -1.49 -0.66 8.19
N LEU A 148 -0.98 0.35 8.92
CA LEU A 148 0.46 0.46 9.21
C LEU A 148 0.95 -0.73 10.02
N ARG A 149 0.20 -1.12 11.06
CA ARG A 149 0.54 -2.31 11.86
C ARG A 149 0.57 -3.57 10.98
N ARG A 150 -0.39 -3.74 10.06
CA ARG A 150 -0.42 -4.86 9.11
C ARG A 150 0.79 -4.81 8.18
N PHE A 151 1.09 -3.65 7.60
CA PHE A 151 2.28 -3.42 6.77
C PHE A 151 3.56 -3.82 7.49
N TYR A 152 3.83 -3.28 8.68
CA TYR A 152 5.06 -3.60 9.42
C TYR A 152 5.19 -5.09 9.70
N LYS A 153 4.10 -5.76 10.07
CA LYS A 153 4.10 -7.22 10.28
C LYS A 153 4.47 -7.97 8.99
N ARG A 154 3.80 -7.64 7.87
CA ARG A 154 4.04 -8.28 6.56
C ARG A 154 5.43 -7.98 6.02
N TYR A 155 5.92 -6.76 6.19
CA TYR A 155 7.22 -6.34 5.72
C TYR A 155 8.37 -7.05 6.46
N ILE A 156 8.27 -7.18 7.79
CA ILE A 156 9.24 -7.97 8.58
C ILE A 156 9.25 -9.43 8.14
N GLU A 157 8.07 -10.00 7.88
CA GLU A 157 7.95 -11.37 7.39
C GLU A 157 8.59 -11.55 6.01
N LEU A 158 8.33 -10.62 5.09
CA LEU A 158 8.97 -10.60 3.77
C LEU A 158 10.49 -10.57 3.90
N GLN A 159 11.04 -9.65 4.70
CA GLN A 159 12.48 -9.50 4.88
C GLN A 159 13.13 -10.78 5.43
N LYS A 160 12.51 -11.43 6.43
CA LYS A 160 13.01 -12.70 6.98
C LYS A 160 13.09 -13.79 5.93
N ASN A 161 12.08 -13.90 5.07
CA ASN A 161 12.03 -14.94 4.04
C ASN A 161 12.97 -14.65 2.87
N ILE A 162 13.12 -13.40 2.45
CA ILE A 162 14.12 -13.01 1.43
C ILE A 162 15.53 -13.37 1.92
N LEU A 163 15.85 -13.07 3.19
CA LEU A 163 17.15 -13.43 3.78
C LEU A 163 17.38 -14.94 3.79
N SER A 164 16.38 -15.71 4.23
CA SER A 164 16.47 -17.17 4.25
C SER A 164 16.67 -17.79 2.86
N LEU A 165 16.10 -17.18 1.82
CA LEU A 165 16.27 -17.61 0.43
C LEU A 165 17.65 -17.25 -0.14
N ALA A 166 18.31 -16.22 0.39
CA ALA A 166 19.65 -15.80 -0.05
C ALA A 166 20.78 -16.62 0.59
N THR A 167 20.52 -17.31 1.70
CA THR A 167 21.49 -18.12 2.44
C THR A 167 21.48 -19.61 2.09
N ASN A 168 20.55 -20.05 1.25
CA ASN A 168 20.45 -21.42 0.73
C ASN A 168 20.91 -21.46 -0.74
#